data_AF-A0A2D4GGM1-F1
#
_entry.id   AF-A0A2D4GGM1-F1
#
_cell.length_a   1.000
_cell.length_b   1.000
_cell.length_c   1.000
_cell.angle_alpha   90.00
_cell.angle_beta   90.00
_cell.angle_gamma   90.00
#
_symmetry.space_group_name_H-M   'P 1'
#
loop_
_entity.id
_entity.type
_entity.pdbx_description
1 polymer ?
#
loop_
_entity_poly.entity_id
_entity_poly.type
_entity_poly.pdbx_seq_one_letter_code
_entity_poly.pdbx_strand_id
1 'polypeptide(L)'
;MNEILEKFKIVANPEVSTAKDIQMRLVTRFVNEAILTLQEGILSNPVEGDIGAVFGLGFPPCLGGPFQYADYFGAQQLVDYMKKYEDVYGSQFTPCQLLLDHAKDSSKKFHK
;
A
#
# COMPACT_ATOMS: atom_id res chain seq x y z
N MET A 1 -6.04 -35.39 -11.80
CA MET A 1 -6.06 -33.91 -11.91
C MET A 1 -7.02 -33.30 -10.88
N ASN A 2 -8.28 -33.75 -10.80
CA ASN A 2 -9.26 -33.23 -9.84
C ASN A 2 -8.88 -33.46 -8.36
N GLU A 3 -8.31 -34.61 -8.00
CA GLU A 3 -7.85 -34.89 -6.62
C GLU A 3 -6.75 -33.92 -6.15
N ILE A 4 -5.85 -33.50 -7.05
CA ILE A 4 -4.79 -32.55 -6.73
C ILE A 4 -5.39 -31.17 -6.48
N LEU A 5 -6.35 -30.75 -7.32
CA LEU A 5 -7.01 -29.45 -7.17
C LEU A 5 -7.78 -29.35 -5.85
N GLU A 6 -8.49 -30.39 -5.45
CA GLU A 6 -9.21 -30.39 -4.15
C GLU A 6 -8.24 -30.44 -2.96
N LYS A 7 -7.14 -31.20 -3.06
CA LYS A 7 -6.13 -31.27 -2.00
C LYS A 7 -5.43 -29.92 -1.73
N PHE A 8 -5.22 -29.11 -2.76
CA PHE A 8 -4.49 -27.84 -2.67
C PHE A 8 -5.39 -26.62 -2.84
N LYS A 9 -6.71 -26.78 -2.67
CA LYS A 9 -7.68 -25.70 -2.77
C LYS A 9 -7.51 -24.73 -1.61
N ILE A 10 -7.03 -23.54 -1.90
CA ILE A 10 -6.95 -22.44 -0.93
C ILE A 10 -8.23 -21.62 -1.05
N VAL A 11 -9.03 -21.59 0.02
CA VAL A 11 -10.23 -20.74 0.10
C VAL A 11 -9.79 -19.34 0.51
N ALA A 12 -10.14 -18.35 -0.29
CA ALA A 12 -9.86 -16.96 0.03
C ALA A 12 -10.72 -16.50 1.22
N ASN A 13 -10.14 -15.75 2.18
CA ASN A 13 -10.90 -15.22 3.31
C ASN A 13 -11.93 -14.19 2.81
N PRO A 14 -13.24 -14.43 2.99
CA PRO A 14 -14.29 -13.58 2.43
C PRO A 14 -14.27 -12.14 2.97
N GLU A 15 -13.72 -11.89 4.16
CA GLU A 15 -13.67 -10.56 4.79
C GLU A 15 -12.76 -9.56 4.04
N VAL A 16 -11.77 -10.09 3.32
CA VAL A 16 -10.70 -9.33 2.62
C VAL A 16 -10.50 -9.80 1.18
N SER A 17 -11.54 -10.35 0.54
CA SER A 17 -11.48 -10.89 -0.82
C SER A 17 -12.49 -10.29 -1.80
N THR A 18 -13.03 -9.10 -1.51
CA THR A 18 -13.80 -8.35 -2.52
C THR A 18 -12.88 -7.88 -3.65
N ALA A 19 -13.43 -7.52 -4.81
CA ALA A 19 -12.64 -6.95 -5.92
C ALA A 19 -11.82 -5.73 -5.48
N LYS A 20 -12.37 -4.90 -4.59
CA LYS A 20 -11.67 -3.75 -4.01
C LYS A 20 -10.53 -4.20 -3.09
N ASP A 21 -10.76 -5.21 -2.24
CA ASP A 21 -9.71 -5.72 -1.35
C ASP A 21 -8.55 -6.33 -2.14
N ILE A 22 -8.84 -7.03 -3.23
CA ILE A 22 -7.80 -7.58 -4.12
C ILE A 22 -6.87 -6.46 -4.61
N GLN A 23 -7.42 -5.35 -5.07
CA GLN A 23 -6.64 -4.19 -5.52
C GLN A 23 -5.91 -3.53 -4.35
N MET A 24 -6.60 -3.26 -3.26
CA MET A 24 -6.04 -2.52 -2.13
C MET A 24 -4.95 -3.32 -1.40
N ARG A 25 -4.98 -4.66 -1.39
CA ARG A 25 -3.87 -5.48 -0.88
C ARG A 25 -2.57 -5.24 -1.64
N LEU A 26 -2.65 -5.04 -2.96
CA LEU A 26 -1.49 -4.73 -3.80
C LEU A 26 -1.03 -3.28 -3.59
N VAL A 27 -1.97 -2.34 -3.70
CA VAL A 27 -1.65 -0.90 -3.66
C VAL A 27 -1.11 -0.48 -2.30
N THR A 28 -1.77 -0.87 -1.20
CA THR A 28 -1.36 -0.43 0.14
C THR A 28 0.03 -0.94 0.51
N ARG A 29 0.35 -2.20 0.17
CA ARG A 29 1.70 -2.73 0.35
C ARG A 29 2.72 -1.95 -0.46
N PHE A 30 2.47 -1.73 -1.75
CA PHE A 30 3.39 -0.99 -2.60
C PHE A 30 3.65 0.42 -2.07
N VAL A 31 2.59 1.15 -1.72
CA VAL A 31 2.67 2.52 -1.22
C VAL A 31 3.42 2.57 0.11
N ASN A 32 3.17 1.61 1.00
CA ASN A 32 3.87 1.54 2.28
C ASN A 32 5.37 1.30 2.11
N GLU A 33 5.78 0.40 1.20
CA GLU A 33 7.21 0.19 0.90
C GLU A 33 7.84 1.46 0.30
N ALA A 34 7.15 2.17 -0.60
CA ALA A 34 7.64 3.44 -1.12
C ALA A 34 7.88 4.45 0.02
N ILE A 35 6.91 4.62 0.92
CA ILE A 35 7.04 5.51 2.07
C ILE A 35 8.14 5.02 3.03
N LEU A 36 8.29 3.71 3.22
CA LEU A 36 9.37 3.13 4.03
C LEU A 36 10.74 3.45 3.43
N THR A 37 10.92 3.34 2.11
CA THR A 37 12.20 3.71 1.46
C THR A 37 12.54 5.19 1.61
N LEU A 38 11.53 6.07 1.69
CA LEU A 38 11.74 7.47 2.04
C LEU A 38 12.13 7.63 3.52
N GLN A 39 11.45 6.92 4.43
CA GLN A 39 11.75 6.90 5.86
C GLN A 39 13.19 6.43 6.14
N GLU A 40 13.65 5.42 5.41
CA GLU A 40 15.01 4.86 5.53
C GLU A 40 16.09 5.72 4.85
N GLY A 41 15.69 6.80 4.16
CA GLY A 41 16.60 7.69 3.44
C GLY A 41 17.18 7.08 2.15
N ILE A 42 16.58 6.01 1.63
CA ILE A 42 16.94 5.42 0.34
C ILE A 42 16.45 6.32 -0.80
N LEU A 43 15.20 6.80 -0.71
CA LEU A 43 14.70 7.84 -1.59
C LEU A 43 15.08 9.21 -1.04
N SER A 44 15.63 10.08 -1.90
CA SER A 44 16.02 11.44 -1.53
C SER A 44 14.80 12.34 -1.25
N ASN A 45 13.71 12.13 -2.00
CA ASN A 45 12.47 12.91 -1.89
C ASN A 45 11.26 12.17 -2.50
N PRO A 46 10.01 12.59 -2.17
CA PRO A 46 8.79 11.98 -2.69
C PRO A 46 8.64 12.06 -4.22
N VAL A 47 9.11 13.14 -4.84
CA VAL A 47 8.96 13.38 -6.29
C VAL A 47 9.75 12.35 -7.09
N GLU A 48 10.99 12.07 -6.71
CA GLU A 48 11.81 11.00 -7.29
C GLU A 48 11.14 9.63 -7.15
N GLY A 49 10.55 9.37 -5.98
CA GLY A 49 9.80 8.15 -5.71
C GLY A 49 8.57 7.99 -6.61
N ASP A 50 7.81 9.07 -6.82
CA ASP A 50 6.64 9.08 -7.71
C ASP A 50 7.03 8.85 -9.17
N ILE A 51 8.04 9.57 -9.66
CA ILE A 51 8.57 9.41 -11.02
C ILE A 51 9.07 7.98 -11.23
N GLY A 52 9.89 7.46 -10.30
CA GLY A 52 10.43 6.11 -10.38
C GLY A 52 9.34 5.03 -10.37
N ALA A 53 8.33 5.18 -9.52
CA ALA A 53 7.22 4.23 -9.45
C ALA A 53 6.36 4.23 -10.72
N VAL A 54 6.04 5.41 -11.27
CA VAL A 54 5.21 5.54 -12.47
C VAL A 54 5.96 5.03 -13.71
N PHE A 55 7.19 5.52 -13.95
CA PHE A 55 7.92 5.20 -15.17
C PHE A 55 8.70 3.87 -15.11
N GLY A 56 9.05 3.40 -13.91
CA GLY A 56 9.81 2.16 -13.74
C GLY A 56 8.94 0.95 -13.41
N LEU A 57 8.00 1.10 -12.48
CA LEU A 57 7.23 -0.01 -11.92
C LEU A 57 5.80 -0.11 -12.48
N GLY A 58 5.38 0.88 -13.29
CA GLY A 58 4.05 0.93 -13.87
C GLY A 58 2.95 1.30 -12.87
N PHE A 59 3.28 2.08 -11.82
CA PHE A 59 2.28 2.63 -10.93
C PHE A 59 1.28 3.49 -11.74
N PRO A 60 -0.04 3.39 -11.49
CA PRO A 60 -1.05 4.05 -12.33
C PRO A 60 -0.79 5.57 -12.50
N PRO A 61 -0.48 6.06 -13.71
CA PRO A 61 -0.11 7.47 -13.92
C PRO A 61 -1.22 8.45 -13.53
N CYS A 62 -2.48 8.04 -13.66
CA CYS A 62 -3.63 8.86 -13.26
C CYS A 62 -3.74 9.10 -11.74
N LEU A 63 -2.98 8.36 -10.93
CA LEU A 63 -2.88 8.54 -9.48
C LEU A 63 -1.63 9.35 -9.08
N GLY A 64 -0.77 9.71 -10.03
CA GLY A 64 0.40 10.58 -9.83
C GLY A 64 1.64 9.92 -9.21
N GLY A 65 1.51 8.73 -8.65
CA GLY A 65 2.59 8.02 -7.94
C GLY A 65 2.18 7.64 -6.51
N PRO A 66 2.93 6.78 -5.81
CA PRO A 66 2.58 6.32 -4.46
C PRO A 66 2.47 7.46 -3.42
N PHE A 67 3.32 8.48 -3.47
CA PHE A 67 3.28 9.61 -2.53
C PHE A 67 2.16 10.58 -2.86
N GLN A 68 1.99 10.93 -4.15
CA GLN A 68 0.84 11.72 -4.60
C GLN A 68 -0.50 11.03 -4.30
N TYR A 69 -0.55 9.70 -4.48
CA TYR A 69 -1.70 8.89 -4.12
C TYR A 69 -1.96 8.90 -2.62
N ALA A 70 -0.93 8.77 -1.77
CA ALA A 70 -1.08 8.85 -0.31
C ALA A 70 -1.66 10.21 0.15
N ASP A 71 -1.24 11.31 -0.50
CA ASP A 71 -1.75 12.64 -0.20
C ASP A 71 -3.21 12.84 -0.62
N TYR A 72 -3.60 12.30 -1.77
CA TYR A 72 -4.96 12.40 -2.32
C TYR A 72 -5.93 11.42 -1.66
N PHE A 73 -5.56 10.15 -1.56
CA PHE A 73 -6.36 9.09 -0.96
C PHE A 73 -6.45 9.25 0.57
N GLY A 74 -5.39 9.74 1.19
CA GLY A 74 -5.31 10.03 2.62
C GLY A 74 -4.58 8.95 3.41
N ALA A 75 -3.58 9.39 4.18
CA ALA A 75 -2.73 8.52 5.00
C ALA A 75 -3.55 7.67 6.01
N GLN A 76 -4.56 8.25 6.65
CA GLN A 76 -5.41 7.49 7.59
C GLN A 76 -6.16 6.35 6.88
N GLN A 77 -6.73 6.60 5.70
CA GLN A 77 -7.42 5.56 4.93
C GLN A 77 -6.47 4.42 4.53
N LEU A 78 -5.22 4.74 4.13
CA LEU A 78 -4.21 3.72 3.87
C LEU A 78 -3.93 2.88 5.11
N VAL A 79 -3.71 3.51 6.26
CA VAL A 79 -3.47 2.82 7.54
C VAL A 79 -4.64 1.91 7.91
N ASP A 80 -5.89 2.36 7.74
CA ASP A 80 -7.08 1.57 8.05
C ASP A 80 -7.16 0.30 7.19
N TYR A 81 -6.92 0.44 5.87
CA TYR A 81 -6.87 -0.71 4.97
C TYR A 81 -5.72 -1.66 5.33
N MET A 82 -4.55 -1.13 5.63
CA MET A 82 -3.39 -1.94 6.01
C MET A 82 -3.65 -2.70 7.31
N LYS A 83 -4.23 -2.06 8.33
CA LYS A 83 -4.61 -2.72 9.60
C LYS A 83 -5.64 -3.82 9.38
N LYS A 84 -6.66 -3.56 8.55
CA LYS A 84 -7.64 -4.58 8.13
C LYS A 84 -6.95 -5.82 7.53
N TYR A 85 -5.92 -5.64 6.70
CA TYR A 85 -5.20 -6.76 6.08
C TYR A 85 -4.16 -7.39 7.02
N GLU A 86 -3.56 -6.63 7.92
CA GLU A 86 -2.64 -7.11 8.94
C GLU A 86 -3.32 -8.11 9.88
N ASP A 87 -4.57 -7.84 10.27
CA ASP A 87 -5.35 -8.74 11.13
C ASP A 87 -5.58 -10.14 10.49
N VAL A 88 -5.60 -10.22 9.16
CA VAL A 88 -5.86 -11.47 8.41
C VAL A 88 -4.58 -12.13 7.91
N TYR A 89 -3.62 -11.36 7.41
CA TYR A 89 -2.43 -11.85 6.70
C TYR A 89 -1.11 -11.59 7.43
N GLY A 90 -1.15 -10.86 8.55
CA GLY A 90 -0.01 -10.61 9.42
C GLY A 90 0.87 -9.43 9.00
N SER A 91 2.10 -9.43 9.52
CA SER A 91 3.00 -8.26 9.56
C SER A 91 3.43 -7.69 8.21
N GLN A 92 3.17 -8.40 7.11
CA GLN A 92 3.43 -7.89 5.76
C GLN A 92 2.58 -6.66 5.41
N PHE A 93 1.52 -6.42 6.18
CA PHE A 93 0.64 -5.25 6.06
C PHE A 93 0.84 -4.26 7.21
N THR A 94 1.89 -4.37 8.04
CA THR A 94 2.13 -3.38 9.08
C THR A 94 2.55 -2.04 8.45
N PRO A 95 1.83 -0.93 8.74
CA PRO A 95 2.23 0.39 8.26
C PRO A 95 3.59 0.83 8.82
N CYS A 96 4.42 1.45 7.99
CA CYS A 96 5.68 2.06 8.44
C CYS A 96 5.43 3.30 9.32
N GLN A 97 6.43 3.70 10.10
CA GLN A 97 6.31 4.76 11.08
C GLN A 97 5.98 6.12 10.43
N LEU A 98 6.58 6.43 9.28
CA LEU A 98 6.33 7.68 8.57
C LEU A 98 4.88 7.77 8.07
N LEU A 99 4.32 6.67 7.56
CA LEU A 99 2.90 6.64 7.18
C LEU A 99 1.99 6.84 8.40
N LEU A 100 2.30 6.21 9.54
CA LEU A 100 1.55 6.41 10.79
C LEU A 100 1.63 7.87 11.27
N ASP A 101 2.78 8.52 11.12
CA ASP A 101 2.95 9.92 11.53
C ASP A 101 2.21 10.90 10.64
N HIS A 102 2.05 10.59 9.35
CA HIS A 102 1.18 11.33 8.43
C HIS A 102 -0.31 11.04 8.69
N ALA A 103 -0.66 9.83 9.14
CA ALA A 103 -2.05 9.51 9.49
C ALA A 103 -2.51 10.26 10.75
N LYS A 104 -1.62 10.44 11.74
CA LYS A 104 -1.90 11.20 12.98
C LYS A 104 -2.13 12.68 12.76
N ASP A 105 -1.57 13.26 11.70
CA ASP A 105 -1.64 14.69 11.41
C ASP A 105 -2.10 14.92 9.97
N SER A 106 -3.40 15.18 9.79
CA SER A 106 -4.01 15.36 8.48
C SER A 106 -3.48 16.58 7.70
N SER A 107 -2.74 17.49 8.35
CA SER A 107 -2.10 18.62 7.68
C SER A 107 -0.79 18.23 6.99
N LYS A 108 -0.17 17.11 7.38
CA LYS A 108 1.04 16.61 6.74
C LYS A 108 0.73 16.00 5.38
N LYS A 109 1.54 16.40 4.40
CA LYS A 109 1.52 15.90 3.04
C LYS A 109 2.97 15.59 2.63
N PHE A 110 3.12 14.66 1.70
CA PHE A 110 4.43 14.38 1.10
C PHE A 110 4.82 15.47 0.12
N HIS A 111 3.84 15.98 -0.63
CA HIS A 111 3.99 17.13 -1.52
C HIS A 111 3.56 18.43 -0.82
N LYS A 112 4.29 19.52 -1.06
CA LYS A 112 4.01 20.85 -0.52
C LYS A 112 3.07 21.65 -1.43
#